data_AF-A0AAU9M6S6-F1
#
_entry.id   AF-A0AAU9M6S6-F1
#
_cell.length_a   1.000
_cell.length_b   1.000
_cell.length_c   1.000
_cell.angle_alpha   90.00
_cell.angle_beta   90.00
_cell.angle_gamma   90.00
#
_symmetry.space_group_name_H-M   'P 1'
#
loop_
_entity.id
_entity.type
_entity.pdbx_description
1 polymer ?
#
loop_
_entity_poly.entity_id
_entity_poly.type
_entity_poly.pdbx_seq_one_letter_code
_entity_poly.pdbx_strand_id
1 'polypeptide(L)'
;MSTLLYERNNFLEAIEKLNTIKDLKVSSFPLRVATMEALAELYLELGEDDTSLVIADVFLNDLDANKLELDDGFGSTNARARALKGLTELVQGNTDSSQSCFTGAEDNLGIGNDALSYAEFLHTTRDFETAKKLYENVIKGITENKDYSDPYNLAARNMVWENILLAATCALGQLESHIGNFGDVEEILTRALTVTEERFGSHHPKIGIILTCIALMFRHKATMEHSSSLMVQEFDWEGDLPLSFAQRDLVIYEMHVCGFTRHESSKTESPGTYLGVVDKLDHLKS
;
A
#
# COMPACT_ATOMS: atom_id res chain seq x y z
N MET A 1 -11.18 14.62 -14.79
CA MET A 1 -11.77 15.74 -14.01
C MET A 1 -12.13 15.29 -12.60
N SER A 2 -12.66 14.07 -12.42
CA SER A 2 -12.82 13.40 -11.11
C SER A 2 -11.52 13.31 -10.32
N THR A 3 -10.41 12.86 -10.94
CA THR A 3 -9.08 12.77 -10.28
C THR A 3 -8.57 14.13 -9.78
N LEU A 4 -8.81 15.20 -10.56
CA LEU A 4 -8.43 16.57 -10.18
C LEU A 4 -9.30 17.17 -9.07
N LEU A 5 -10.58 16.77 -8.98
CA LEU A 5 -11.48 17.18 -7.90
C LEU A 5 -11.22 16.38 -6.63
N TYR A 6 -10.89 15.10 -6.79
CA TYR A 6 -10.40 14.21 -5.74
C TYR A 6 -9.12 14.74 -5.09
N GLU A 7 -8.10 15.11 -5.89
CA GLU A 7 -6.87 15.73 -5.39
C GLU A 7 -7.11 17.06 -4.66
N ARG A 8 -8.27 17.69 -4.87
CA ARG A 8 -8.70 18.92 -4.17
C ARG A 8 -9.60 18.65 -2.97
N ASN A 9 -9.75 17.39 -2.53
CA ASN A 9 -10.64 16.96 -1.45
C ASN A 9 -12.13 17.28 -1.68
N ASN A 10 -12.56 17.45 -2.94
CA ASN A 10 -13.98 17.70 -3.26
C ASN A 10 -14.69 16.41 -3.72
N PHE A 11 -14.83 15.46 -2.78
CA PHE A 11 -15.37 14.12 -3.05
C PHE A 11 -16.82 14.14 -3.53
N LEU A 12 -17.67 14.99 -2.94
CA LEU A 12 -19.09 15.08 -3.31
C LEU A 12 -19.29 15.53 -4.75
N GLU A 13 -18.54 16.55 -5.20
CA GLU A 13 -18.61 17.01 -6.59
C GLU A 13 -18.07 15.94 -7.55
N ALA A 14 -17.03 15.20 -7.16
CA ALA A 14 -16.50 14.10 -7.95
C ALA A 14 -17.53 12.95 -8.11
N ILE A 15 -18.21 12.56 -7.03
CA ILE A 15 -19.27 11.54 -7.03
C ILE A 15 -20.44 11.99 -7.91
N GLU A 16 -20.90 13.24 -7.77
CA GLU A 16 -22.00 13.77 -8.57
C GLU A 16 -21.65 13.70 -10.07
N LYS A 17 -20.45 14.16 -10.45
CA LYS A 17 -19.96 14.10 -11.83
C LYS A 17 -19.91 12.66 -12.35
N LEU A 18 -19.40 11.72 -11.57
CA LEU A 18 -19.30 10.32 -11.99
C LEU A 18 -20.69 9.67 -12.13
N ASN A 19 -21.62 9.91 -11.20
CA ASN A 19 -23.00 9.45 -11.32
C ASN A 19 -23.69 10.01 -12.56
N THR A 20 -23.47 11.28 -12.90
CA THR A 20 -24.02 11.84 -14.15
C THR A 20 -23.49 11.10 -15.37
N ILE A 21 -22.21 10.73 -15.41
CA ILE A 21 -21.61 9.99 -16.54
C ILE A 21 -22.17 8.57 -16.63
N LYS A 22 -22.35 7.91 -15.48
CA LYS A 22 -22.94 6.56 -15.39
C LYS A 22 -24.35 6.53 -15.98
N ASP A 23 -25.18 7.52 -15.67
CA ASP A 23 -26.59 7.57 -16.10
C ASP A 23 -26.78 8.03 -17.56
N LEU A 24 -25.72 8.52 -18.23
CA LEU A 24 -25.78 8.89 -19.64
C LEU A 24 -25.92 7.65 -20.52
N LYS A 25 -27.12 7.44 -21.09
CA LYS A 25 -27.42 6.36 -22.05
C LYS A 25 -26.56 6.36 -23.33
N VAL A 26 -25.89 7.48 -23.65
CA VAL A 26 -25.09 7.67 -24.87
C VAL A 26 -23.58 7.49 -24.60
N SER A 27 -23.16 7.28 -23.35
CA SER A 27 -21.75 7.08 -23.03
C SER A 27 -21.21 5.80 -23.68
N SER A 28 -19.94 5.79 -24.07
CA SER A 28 -19.30 4.57 -24.56
C SER A 28 -19.20 3.54 -23.43
N PHE A 29 -19.29 2.25 -23.76
CA PHE A 29 -19.21 1.18 -22.77
C PHE A 29 -17.92 1.23 -21.92
N PRO A 30 -16.71 1.44 -22.51
CA PRO A 30 -15.48 1.61 -21.72
C PRO A 30 -15.52 2.80 -20.75
N LEU A 31 -16.24 3.88 -21.10
CA LEU A 31 -16.39 5.04 -20.22
C LEU A 31 -17.30 4.72 -19.03
N ARG A 32 -18.36 3.92 -19.23
CA ARG A 32 -19.21 3.45 -18.12
C ARG A 32 -18.43 2.54 -17.18
N VAL A 33 -17.69 1.57 -17.71
CA VAL A 33 -16.78 0.70 -16.95
C VAL A 33 -15.86 1.53 -16.04
N ALA A 34 -15.10 2.47 -16.63
CA ALA A 34 -14.16 3.30 -15.89
C ALA A 34 -14.85 4.17 -14.84
N THR A 35 -16.08 4.64 -15.13
CA THR A 35 -16.86 5.45 -14.18
C THR A 35 -17.33 4.62 -12.99
N MET A 36 -17.75 3.37 -13.22
CA MET A 36 -18.24 2.48 -12.16
C MET A 36 -17.12 2.01 -11.24
N GLU A 37 -15.95 1.69 -11.78
CA GLU A 37 -14.77 1.38 -10.97
C GLU A 37 -14.35 2.58 -10.11
N ALA A 38 -14.25 3.77 -10.72
CA ALA A 38 -13.88 4.97 -9.98
C ALA A 38 -14.89 5.32 -8.89
N LEU A 39 -16.19 5.07 -9.11
CA LEU A 39 -17.22 5.26 -8.09
C LEU A 39 -17.09 4.27 -6.94
N ALA A 40 -16.92 2.98 -7.25
CA ALA A 40 -16.79 1.94 -6.23
C ALA A 40 -15.55 2.14 -5.36
N GLU A 41 -14.40 2.44 -5.97
CA GLU A 41 -13.16 2.75 -5.26
C GLU A 41 -13.33 4.00 -4.37
N LEU A 42 -13.97 5.05 -4.89
CA LEU A 42 -14.19 6.27 -4.12
C LEU A 42 -15.10 6.05 -2.90
N TYR A 43 -16.12 5.20 -3.01
CA TYR A 43 -16.95 4.84 -1.87
C TYR A 43 -16.20 4.00 -0.83
N LEU A 44 -15.30 3.09 -1.26
CA LEU A 44 -14.42 2.35 -0.34
C LEU A 44 -13.51 3.31 0.44
N GLU A 45 -12.94 4.31 -0.23
CA GLU A 45 -12.09 5.30 0.44
C GLU A 45 -12.85 6.19 1.45
N LEU A 46 -14.15 6.39 1.24
CA LEU A 46 -15.02 7.09 2.17
C LEU A 46 -15.55 6.18 3.31
N GLY A 47 -15.28 4.88 3.25
CA GLY A 47 -15.79 3.88 4.19
C GLY A 47 -17.28 3.54 4.00
N GLU A 48 -17.83 3.83 2.82
CA GLU A 48 -19.20 3.45 2.44
C GLU A 48 -19.21 2.10 1.71
N ASP A 49 -18.81 1.04 2.41
CA ASP A 49 -18.57 -0.29 1.84
C ASP A 49 -19.84 -0.90 1.20
N ASP A 50 -21.01 -0.70 1.82
CA ASP A 50 -22.31 -1.16 1.29
C ASP A 50 -22.63 -0.51 -0.05
N THR A 51 -22.39 0.81 -0.17
CA THR A 51 -22.62 1.56 -1.42
C THR A 51 -21.66 1.06 -2.51
N SER A 52 -20.40 0.82 -2.15
CA SER A 52 -19.41 0.26 -3.08
C SER A 52 -19.84 -1.11 -3.61
N LEU A 53 -20.35 -1.99 -2.73
CA LEU A 53 -20.82 -3.32 -3.12
C LEU A 53 -21.97 -3.24 -4.11
N VAL A 54 -22.93 -2.35 -3.87
CA VAL A 54 -24.05 -2.11 -4.79
C VAL A 54 -23.54 -1.64 -6.16
N ILE A 55 -22.53 -0.77 -6.21
CA ILE A 55 -21.94 -0.34 -7.48
C ILE A 55 -21.25 -1.51 -8.20
N ALA A 56 -20.51 -2.35 -7.48
CA ALA A 56 -19.85 -3.53 -8.04
C ALA A 56 -20.86 -4.55 -8.60
N ASP A 57 -22.00 -4.74 -7.92
CA ASP A 57 -23.10 -5.60 -8.41
C ASP A 57 -23.76 -5.03 -9.67
N VAL A 58 -24.04 -3.72 -9.69
CA VAL A 58 -24.56 -3.06 -10.89
C VAL A 58 -23.56 -3.20 -12.03
N PHE A 59 -22.27 -3.13 -11.75
CA PHE A 59 -21.23 -3.29 -12.76
C PHE A 59 -21.26 -4.68 -13.40
N LEU A 60 -21.30 -5.75 -12.61
CA LEU A 60 -21.38 -7.11 -13.14
C LEU A 60 -22.68 -7.35 -13.93
N ASN A 61 -23.83 -6.88 -13.43
CA ASN A 61 -25.10 -7.01 -14.12
C ASN A 61 -25.11 -6.30 -15.49
N ASP A 62 -24.53 -5.10 -15.55
CA ASP A 62 -24.39 -4.33 -16.80
C ASP A 62 -23.44 -5.04 -17.79
N LEU A 63 -22.38 -5.68 -17.30
CA LEU A 63 -21.49 -6.49 -18.15
C LEU A 63 -22.21 -7.70 -18.74
N ASP A 64 -22.95 -8.45 -17.92
CA ASP A 64 -23.69 -9.64 -18.37
C ASP A 64 -24.77 -9.29 -19.39
N ALA A 65 -25.44 -8.14 -19.23
CA ALA A 65 -26.42 -7.64 -20.19
C ALA A 65 -25.82 -7.28 -21.55
N ASN A 66 -24.56 -6.85 -21.61
CA ASN A 66 -23.87 -6.40 -22.82
C ASN A 66 -22.82 -7.41 -23.34
N LYS A 67 -22.88 -8.67 -22.88
CA LYS A 67 -21.91 -9.74 -23.20
C LYS A 67 -21.67 -9.98 -24.69
N LEU A 68 -22.66 -9.72 -25.54
CA LEU A 68 -22.60 -9.97 -26.99
C LEU A 68 -21.91 -8.85 -27.79
N GLU A 69 -21.62 -7.69 -27.19
CA GLU A 69 -21.02 -6.53 -27.88
C GLU A 69 -19.48 -6.47 -27.78
N LEU A 70 -18.85 -7.37 -27.01
CA LEU A 70 -17.43 -7.31 -26.64
C LEU A 70 -16.71 -8.60 -27.03
N ASP A 71 -16.23 -8.70 -28.27
CA ASP A 71 -15.61 -9.95 -28.75
C ASP A 71 -14.11 -10.09 -28.35
N ASP A 72 -13.38 -8.98 -28.13
CA ASP A 72 -11.93 -9.01 -27.84
C ASP A 72 -11.54 -8.49 -26.43
N GLY A 73 -12.44 -7.78 -25.73
CA GLY A 73 -12.15 -7.11 -24.44
C GLY A 73 -13.02 -7.55 -23.25
N PHE A 74 -13.98 -8.46 -23.46
CA PHE A 74 -14.92 -8.89 -22.42
C PHE A 74 -14.22 -9.61 -21.27
N GLY A 75 -13.28 -10.52 -21.57
CA GLY A 75 -12.58 -11.32 -20.57
C GLY A 75 -11.87 -10.46 -19.52
N SER A 76 -11.07 -9.50 -19.97
CA SER A 76 -10.34 -8.57 -19.08
C SER A 76 -11.29 -7.65 -18.30
N THR A 77 -12.33 -7.11 -18.94
CA THR A 77 -13.30 -6.23 -18.26
C THR A 77 -14.10 -6.98 -17.20
N ASN A 78 -14.50 -8.22 -17.49
CA ASN A 78 -15.18 -9.09 -16.55
C ASN A 78 -14.27 -9.50 -15.38
N ALA A 79 -12.99 -9.79 -15.64
CA ALA A 79 -12.02 -10.07 -14.58
C ALA A 79 -11.86 -8.88 -13.62
N ARG A 80 -11.80 -7.66 -14.14
CA ARG A 80 -11.74 -6.43 -13.33
C ARG A 80 -12.98 -6.19 -12.49
N ALA A 81 -14.17 -6.34 -13.06
CA ALA A 81 -15.42 -6.20 -12.31
C ALA A 81 -15.53 -7.22 -11.19
N ARG A 82 -15.13 -8.47 -11.45
CA ARG A 82 -15.07 -9.53 -10.45
C ARG A 82 -14.04 -9.25 -9.37
N ALA A 83 -12.88 -8.73 -9.74
CA ALA A 83 -11.83 -8.36 -8.79
C ALA A 83 -12.28 -7.22 -7.87
N LEU A 84 -12.95 -6.20 -8.41
CA LEU A 84 -13.52 -5.10 -7.64
C LEU A 84 -14.58 -5.61 -6.65
N LYS A 85 -15.50 -6.46 -7.10
CA LYS A 85 -16.49 -7.08 -6.20
C LYS A 85 -15.82 -7.95 -5.14
N GLY A 86 -14.84 -8.77 -5.54
CA GLY A 86 -14.07 -9.61 -4.64
C GLY A 86 -13.35 -8.82 -3.56
N LEU A 87 -12.74 -7.68 -3.91
CA LEU A 87 -12.12 -6.77 -2.95
C LEU A 87 -13.16 -6.16 -2.00
N THR A 88 -14.30 -5.72 -2.52
CA THR A 88 -15.35 -5.10 -1.69
C THR A 88 -15.92 -6.09 -0.67
N GLU A 89 -16.18 -7.33 -1.10
CA GLU A 89 -16.59 -8.43 -0.20
C GLU A 89 -15.51 -8.75 0.84
N LEU A 90 -14.23 -8.68 0.45
CA LEU A 90 -13.10 -8.90 1.36
C LEU A 90 -13.04 -7.81 2.44
N VAL A 91 -13.25 -6.54 2.08
CA VAL A 91 -13.29 -5.41 3.03
C VAL A 91 -14.43 -5.58 4.04
N GLN A 92 -15.58 -6.11 3.61
CA GLN A 92 -16.69 -6.45 4.52
C GLN A 92 -16.44 -7.69 5.39
N GLY A 93 -15.35 -8.43 5.14
CA GLY A 93 -14.99 -9.66 5.86
C GLY A 93 -15.63 -10.94 5.31
N ASN A 94 -16.28 -10.88 4.14
CA ASN A 94 -16.94 -12.01 3.50
C ASN A 94 -15.96 -12.80 2.61
N THR A 95 -15.06 -13.57 3.23
CA THR A 95 -14.01 -14.30 2.50
C THR A 95 -14.54 -15.31 1.48
N ASP A 96 -15.63 -16.02 1.80
CA ASP A 96 -16.20 -17.04 0.90
C ASP A 96 -16.82 -16.41 -0.36
N SER A 97 -17.55 -15.30 -0.19
CA SER A 97 -18.11 -14.51 -1.29
C SER A 97 -16.99 -13.93 -2.16
N SER A 98 -15.93 -13.41 -1.52
CA SER A 98 -14.74 -12.90 -2.21
C SER A 98 -14.08 -13.98 -3.08
N GLN A 99 -13.87 -15.19 -2.52
CA GLN A 99 -13.30 -16.32 -3.26
C GLN A 99 -14.13 -16.71 -4.48
N SER A 100 -15.46 -16.71 -4.34
CA SER A 100 -16.37 -17.03 -5.45
C SER A 100 -16.26 -16.04 -6.61
N CYS A 101 -15.92 -14.78 -6.33
CA CYS A 101 -15.74 -13.75 -7.35
C CYS A 101 -14.45 -13.97 -8.15
N PHE A 102 -13.36 -14.38 -7.49
CA PHE A 102 -12.08 -14.64 -8.15
C PHE A 102 -12.04 -15.97 -8.92
N THR A 103 -12.86 -16.95 -8.51
CA THR A 103 -12.92 -18.26 -9.15
C THR A 103 -13.26 -18.13 -10.65
N GLY A 104 -12.31 -18.54 -11.51
CA GLY A 104 -12.45 -18.48 -12.98
C GLY A 104 -12.20 -17.10 -13.61
N ALA A 105 -11.74 -16.12 -12.84
CA ALA A 105 -11.22 -14.84 -13.35
C ALA A 105 -9.68 -14.82 -13.47
N GLU A 106 -9.01 -15.78 -12.81
CA GLU A 106 -7.55 -15.87 -12.64
C GLU A 106 -6.75 -15.73 -13.94
N ASP A 107 -7.13 -16.44 -15.00
CA ASP A 107 -6.41 -16.45 -16.28
C ASP A 107 -6.51 -15.13 -17.06
N ASN A 108 -7.46 -14.26 -16.69
CA ASN A 108 -7.74 -13.00 -17.38
C ASN A 108 -7.29 -11.77 -16.57
N LEU A 109 -6.63 -11.97 -15.42
CA LEU A 109 -6.09 -10.88 -14.61
C LEU A 109 -4.93 -10.20 -15.33
N GLY A 110 -4.99 -8.87 -15.39
CA GLY A 110 -3.96 -8.03 -15.98
C GLY A 110 -2.81 -7.70 -15.01
N ILE A 111 -2.26 -6.51 -15.16
CA ILE A 111 -1.16 -5.96 -14.35
C ILE A 111 -1.68 -4.82 -13.43
N GLY A 112 -3.00 -4.64 -13.35
CA GLY A 112 -3.63 -3.49 -12.69
C GLY A 112 -4.18 -3.78 -11.29
N ASN A 113 -5.21 -3.02 -10.91
CA ASN A 113 -5.92 -3.16 -9.63
C ASN A 113 -6.58 -4.54 -9.47
N ASP A 114 -6.91 -5.19 -10.58
CA ASP A 114 -7.48 -6.54 -10.60
C ASP A 114 -6.50 -7.58 -10.02
N ALA A 115 -5.26 -7.55 -10.49
CA ALA A 115 -4.20 -8.42 -9.96
C ALA A 115 -3.86 -8.10 -8.50
N LEU A 116 -3.84 -6.82 -8.12
CA LEU A 116 -3.61 -6.42 -6.73
C LEU A 116 -4.73 -6.90 -5.79
N SER A 117 -5.98 -6.74 -6.21
CA SER A 117 -7.15 -7.19 -5.44
C SER A 117 -7.11 -8.70 -5.20
N TYR A 118 -6.73 -9.47 -6.23
CA TYR A 118 -6.58 -10.91 -6.09
C TYR A 118 -5.38 -11.30 -5.21
N ALA A 119 -4.25 -10.60 -5.36
CA ALA A 119 -3.09 -10.80 -4.51
C ALA A 119 -3.40 -10.53 -3.03
N GLU A 120 -4.19 -9.49 -2.72
CA GLU A 120 -4.61 -9.17 -1.36
C GLU A 120 -5.54 -10.23 -0.76
N PHE A 121 -6.44 -10.78 -1.59
CA PHE A 121 -7.27 -11.92 -1.21
C PHE A 121 -6.40 -13.16 -0.87
N LEU A 122 -5.41 -13.48 -1.70
CA LEU A 122 -4.47 -14.59 -1.46
C LEU A 122 -3.62 -14.35 -0.21
N HIS A 123 -3.18 -13.11 0.00
CA HIS A 123 -2.45 -12.69 1.19
C HIS A 123 -3.29 -12.91 2.46
N THR A 124 -4.58 -12.52 2.43
CA THR A 124 -5.52 -12.71 3.55
C THR A 124 -5.83 -14.18 3.81
N THR A 125 -5.93 -14.99 2.76
CA THR A 125 -6.17 -16.45 2.84
C THR A 125 -4.92 -17.29 3.14
N ARG A 126 -3.76 -16.63 3.30
CA ARG A 126 -2.44 -17.21 3.63
C ARG A 126 -1.79 -18.04 2.52
N ASP A 127 -2.19 -17.84 1.27
CA ASP A 127 -1.45 -18.36 0.12
C ASP A 127 -0.35 -17.36 -0.28
N PHE A 128 0.69 -17.30 0.57
CA PHE A 128 1.76 -16.31 0.43
C PHE A 128 2.62 -16.52 -0.82
N GLU A 129 2.80 -17.77 -1.27
CA GLU A 129 3.64 -18.06 -2.44
C GLU A 129 3.04 -17.54 -3.75
N THR A 130 1.73 -17.71 -3.93
CA THR A 130 1.03 -17.20 -5.12
C THR A 130 0.86 -15.68 -5.06
N ALA A 131 0.50 -15.14 -3.89
CA ALA A 131 0.42 -13.70 -3.66
C ALA A 131 1.75 -12.99 -3.96
N LYS A 132 2.88 -13.54 -3.48
CA LYS A 132 4.23 -13.02 -3.78
C LYS A 132 4.48 -12.91 -5.29
N LYS A 133 4.24 -14.00 -6.03
CA LYS A 133 4.45 -14.03 -7.49
C LYS A 133 3.58 -13.00 -8.20
N LEU A 134 2.35 -12.79 -7.75
CA LEU A 134 1.46 -11.77 -8.33
C LEU A 134 1.97 -10.36 -8.07
N TYR A 135 2.39 -10.03 -6.84
CA TYR A 135 2.97 -8.71 -6.56
C TYR A 135 4.25 -8.46 -7.36
N GLU A 136 5.15 -9.45 -7.47
CA GLU A 136 6.36 -9.37 -8.29
C GLU A 136 6.03 -9.16 -9.77
N ASN A 137 5.03 -9.89 -10.30
CA ASN A 137 4.56 -9.74 -11.67
C ASN A 137 3.96 -8.35 -11.92
N VAL A 138 3.19 -7.80 -10.98
CA VAL A 138 2.63 -6.45 -11.08
C VAL A 138 3.76 -5.41 -11.10
N ILE A 139 4.72 -5.49 -10.17
CA ILE A 139 5.85 -4.58 -10.10
C ILE A 139 6.67 -4.63 -11.40
N LYS A 140 7.05 -5.83 -11.85
CA LYS A 140 7.82 -6.04 -13.08
C LYS A 140 7.05 -5.52 -14.30
N GLY A 141 5.78 -5.90 -14.41
CA GLY A 141 4.89 -5.49 -15.50
C GLY A 141 4.77 -3.97 -15.62
N ILE A 142 4.62 -3.24 -14.51
CA ILE A 142 4.56 -1.78 -14.54
C ILE A 142 5.90 -1.15 -14.93
N THR A 143 7.03 -1.72 -14.48
CA THR A 143 8.36 -1.18 -14.80
C THR A 143 8.80 -1.42 -16.25
N GLU A 144 8.39 -2.54 -16.86
CA GLU A 144 8.79 -2.95 -18.20
C GLU A 144 7.81 -2.45 -19.28
N ASN A 145 6.51 -2.36 -18.97
CA ASN A 145 5.48 -2.18 -19.97
C ASN A 145 5.11 -0.69 -20.14
N LYS A 146 5.79 -0.03 -21.08
CA LYS A 146 5.50 1.35 -21.52
C LYS A 146 4.55 1.40 -22.73
N ASP A 147 3.87 0.31 -23.08
CA ASP A 147 2.94 0.34 -24.21
C ASP A 147 1.61 1.01 -23.79
N TYR A 148 1.32 2.12 -24.49
CA TYR A 148 0.16 3.00 -24.28
C TYR A 148 -0.94 2.77 -25.33
N SER A 149 -0.87 1.68 -26.08
CA SER A 149 -1.64 1.48 -27.31
C SER A 149 -3.02 0.86 -27.11
N ASP A 150 -3.27 0.15 -26.00
CA ASP A 150 -4.55 -0.52 -25.73
C ASP A 150 -5.52 0.39 -24.93
N PRO A 151 -6.67 0.77 -25.51
CA PRO A 151 -7.69 1.59 -24.84
C PRO A 151 -8.33 0.90 -23.62
N TYR A 152 -8.35 -0.43 -23.55
CA TYR A 152 -8.90 -1.17 -22.41
C TYR A 152 -7.94 -1.17 -21.20
N ASN A 153 -6.64 -1.09 -21.48
CA ASN A 153 -5.60 -0.79 -20.50
C ASN A 153 -5.66 0.66 -19.99
N LEU A 154 -6.27 1.57 -20.74
CA LEU A 154 -6.47 2.98 -20.31
C LEU A 154 -7.50 3.08 -19.18
N ALA A 155 -8.57 2.27 -19.22
CA ALA A 155 -9.57 2.20 -18.17
C ALA A 155 -9.04 1.49 -16.91
N ALA A 156 -8.16 0.49 -17.07
CA ALA A 156 -7.55 -0.26 -15.95
C ALA A 156 -6.55 0.58 -15.12
N ARG A 157 -6.21 1.79 -15.58
CA ARG A 157 -5.26 2.71 -14.94
C ARG A 157 -5.94 3.98 -14.42
N ASN A 158 -7.17 3.87 -13.93
CA ASN A 158 -7.84 4.96 -13.21
C ASN A 158 -7.06 5.40 -11.96
N MET A 159 -6.15 4.57 -11.45
CA MET A 159 -5.02 5.02 -10.64
C MET A 159 -3.80 5.35 -11.51
N VAL A 160 -3.22 6.52 -11.24
CA VAL A 160 -1.85 6.89 -11.59
C VAL A 160 -0.95 5.68 -11.30
N TRP A 161 -0.30 5.08 -12.30
CA TRP A 161 0.41 3.78 -12.19
C TRP A 161 1.44 3.77 -11.05
N GLU A 162 1.95 4.93 -10.67
CA GLU A 162 2.79 5.12 -9.49
C GLU A 162 2.11 4.68 -8.19
N ASN A 163 0.80 4.84 -8.05
CA ASN A 163 0.03 4.38 -6.89
C ASN A 163 -0.06 2.86 -6.85
N ILE A 164 -0.29 2.22 -8.01
CA ILE A 164 -0.36 0.75 -8.12
C ILE A 164 1.01 0.15 -7.78
N LEU A 165 2.09 0.71 -8.35
CA LEU A 165 3.46 0.31 -8.04
C LEU A 165 3.78 0.46 -6.54
N LEU A 166 3.39 1.59 -5.95
CA LEU A 166 3.58 1.87 -4.53
C LEU A 166 2.81 0.85 -3.65
N ALA A 167 1.54 0.62 -3.96
CA ALA A 167 0.69 -0.34 -3.25
C ALA A 167 1.26 -1.76 -3.35
N ALA A 168 1.62 -2.22 -4.56
CA ALA A 168 2.23 -3.52 -4.80
C ALA A 168 3.52 -3.71 -3.99
N THR A 169 4.38 -2.69 -3.96
CA THR A 169 5.66 -2.72 -3.24
C THR A 169 5.43 -2.80 -1.71
N CYS A 170 4.51 -1.99 -1.18
CA CYS A 170 4.19 -2.03 0.25
C CYS A 170 3.55 -3.37 0.65
N ALA A 171 2.62 -3.90 -0.16
CA ALA A 171 1.97 -5.18 0.09
C ALA A 171 2.96 -6.35 0.03
N LEU A 172 3.87 -6.36 -0.95
CA LEU A 172 4.97 -7.33 -1.03
C LEU A 172 5.88 -7.23 0.20
N GLY A 173 6.23 -6.02 0.63
CA GLY A 173 7.03 -5.82 1.84
C GLY A 173 6.37 -6.35 3.11
N GLN A 174 5.04 -6.19 3.24
CA GLN A 174 4.27 -6.78 4.34
C GLN A 174 4.25 -8.30 4.28
N LEU A 175 3.99 -8.88 3.10
CA LEU A 175 3.96 -10.32 2.89
C LEU A 175 5.31 -10.97 3.23
N GLU A 176 6.40 -10.42 2.73
CA GLU A 176 7.75 -10.94 3.00
C GLU A 176 8.16 -10.77 4.46
N SER A 177 7.67 -9.71 5.12
CA SER A 177 7.83 -9.56 6.58
C SER A 177 7.16 -10.73 7.30
N HIS A 178 5.99 -11.18 6.87
CA HIS A 178 5.31 -12.35 7.44
C HIS A 178 6.05 -13.67 7.15
N ILE A 179 6.79 -13.77 6.05
CA ILE A 179 7.65 -14.93 5.73
C ILE A 179 8.95 -14.89 6.54
N GLY A 180 9.42 -13.70 6.92
CA GLY A 180 10.66 -13.48 7.68
C GLY A 180 11.86 -13.09 6.82
N ASN A 181 11.68 -12.77 5.54
CA ASN A 181 12.76 -12.39 4.61
C ASN A 181 13.06 -10.89 4.68
N PHE A 182 13.47 -10.39 5.84
CA PHE A 182 13.60 -8.94 6.07
C PHE A 182 14.65 -8.25 5.18
N GLY A 183 15.70 -8.95 4.74
CA GLY A 183 16.75 -8.38 3.88
C GLY A 183 16.24 -7.97 2.50
N ASP A 184 15.48 -8.87 1.86
CA ASP A 184 14.88 -8.59 0.54
C ASP A 184 13.86 -7.44 0.64
N VAL A 185 13.11 -7.36 1.74
CA VAL A 185 12.14 -6.29 1.99
C VAL A 185 12.81 -4.94 2.14
N GLU A 186 13.89 -4.88 2.92
CA GLU A 186 14.64 -3.64 3.13
C GLU A 186 15.19 -3.10 1.80
N GLU A 187 15.73 -3.96 0.94
CA GLU A 187 16.18 -3.57 -0.40
C GLU A 187 15.01 -3.03 -1.25
N ILE A 188 13.89 -3.76 -1.32
CA ILE A 188 12.73 -3.41 -2.14
C ILE A 188 12.13 -2.07 -1.70
N LEU A 189 11.90 -1.88 -0.39
CA LEU A 189 11.29 -0.66 0.15
C LEU A 189 12.25 0.53 0.05
N THR A 190 13.56 0.33 0.26
CA THR A 190 14.57 1.40 0.10
C THR A 190 14.66 1.85 -1.36
N ARG A 191 14.64 0.91 -2.31
CA ARG A 191 14.60 1.26 -3.74
C ARG A 191 13.33 2.03 -4.09
N ALA A 192 12.18 1.60 -3.58
CA ALA A 192 10.92 2.31 -3.81
C ALA A 192 10.91 3.72 -3.21
N LEU A 193 11.52 3.90 -2.03
CA LEU A 193 11.70 5.19 -1.39
C LEU A 193 12.53 6.12 -2.28
N THR A 194 13.71 5.69 -2.71
CA THR A 194 14.61 6.49 -3.57
C THR A 194 13.91 6.93 -4.86
N VAL A 195 13.24 6.01 -5.56
CA VAL A 195 12.52 6.33 -6.81
C VAL A 195 11.38 7.33 -6.56
N THR A 196 10.70 7.21 -5.42
CA THR A 196 9.59 8.11 -5.07
C THR A 196 10.09 9.49 -4.66
N GLU A 197 11.21 9.58 -3.93
CA GLU A 197 11.87 10.83 -3.57
C GLU A 197 12.40 11.58 -4.79
N GLU A 198 13.05 10.88 -5.72
CA GLU A 198 13.54 11.46 -6.97
C GLU A 198 12.41 12.06 -7.82
N ARG A 199 11.25 11.41 -7.84
CA ARG A 199 10.11 11.80 -8.68
C ARG A 199 9.25 12.90 -8.06
N PHE A 200 8.90 12.79 -6.79
CA PHE A 200 7.93 13.67 -6.13
C PHE A 200 8.56 14.69 -5.17
N GLY A 201 9.83 14.52 -4.83
CA GLY A 201 10.55 15.31 -3.83
C GLY A 201 10.25 14.86 -2.40
N SER A 202 11.19 15.12 -1.49
CA SER A 202 11.25 14.57 -0.12
C SER A 202 10.05 14.86 0.81
N HIS A 203 9.16 15.78 0.44
CA HIS A 203 8.02 16.20 1.28
C HIS A 203 6.67 15.71 0.78
N HIS A 204 6.65 14.83 -0.22
CA HIS A 204 5.41 14.34 -0.81
C HIS A 204 4.70 13.31 0.12
N PRO A 205 3.37 13.35 0.29
CA PRO A 205 2.64 12.42 1.17
C PRO A 205 2.92 10.93 0.90
N LYS A 206 3.16 10.56 -0.36
CA LYS A 206 3.52 9.18 -0.76
C LYS A 206 4.78 8.65 -0.09
N ILE A 207 5.74 9.52 0.23
CA ILE A 207 6.96 9.13 0.95
C ILE A 207 6.60 8.66 2.36
N GLY A 208 5.65 9.33 3.01
CA GLY A 208 5.13 8.92 4.32
C GLY A 208 4.55 7.51 4.31
N ILE A 209 3.91 7.09 3.21
CA ILE A 209 3.39 5.73 3.03
C ILE A 209 4.55 4.71 3.05
N ILE A 210 5.60 4.94 2.25
CA ILE A 210 6.76 4.04 2.18
C ILE A 210 7.49 3.96 3.52
N LEU A 211 7.73 5.12 4.16
CA LEU A 211 8.35 5.18 5.48
C LEU A 211 7.53 4.42 6.53
N THR A 212 6.20 4.47 6.44
CA THR A 212 5.31 3.69 7.30
C THR A 212 5.47 2.19 7.05
N CYS A 213 5.53 1.76 5.78
CA CYS A 213 5.78 0.36 5.42
C CYS A 213 7.14 -0.13 5.98
N ILE A 214 8.20 0.67 5.84
CA ILE A 214 9.54 0.39 6.39
C ILE A 214 9.48 0.27 7.93
N ALA A 215 8.83 1.22 8.60
CA ALA A 215 8.70 1.21 10.06
C ALA A 215 7.92 -0.03 10.57
N LEU A 216 6.84 -0.41 9.88
CA LEU A 216 6.06 -1.61 10.22
C LEU A 216 6.88 -2.89 10.03
N MET A 217 7.69 -2.97 8.97
CA MET A 217 8.60 -4.08 8.74
C MET A 217 9.64 -4.19 9.86
N PHE A 218 10.36 -3.11 10.19
CA PHE A 218 11.38 -3.13 11.26
C PHE A 218 10.77 -3.47 12.62
N ARG A 219 9.55 -3.01 12.90
CA ARG A 219 8.80 -3.40 14.10
C ARG A 219 8.52 -4.91 14.12
N HIS A 220 8.15 -5.48 12.99
CA HIS A 220 7.91 -6.92 12.88
C HIS A 220 9.19 -7.73 13.05
N LYS A 221 10.29 -7.31 12.39
CA LYS A 221 11.64 -7.88 12.55
C LYS A 221 12.08 -7.88 14.01
N ALA A 222 12.01 -6.73 14.66
CA ALA A 222 12.37 -6.58 16.08
C ALA A 222 11.52 -7.51 16.96
N THR A 223 10.22 -7.63 16.69
CA THR A 223 9.33 -8.55 17.43
C THR A 223 9.74 -10.01 17.25
N MET A 224 10.05 -10.42 16.01
CA MET A 224 10.47 -11.79 15.69
C MET A 224 11.85 -12.14 16.26
N GLU A 225 12.76 -11.18 16.27
CA GLU A 225 14.12 -11.32 16.83
C GLU A 225 14.16 -11.11 18.34
N HIS A 226 13.01 -10.83 18.98
CA HIS A 226 12.91 -10.43 20.39
C HIS A 226 13.84 -9.24 20.75
N SER A 227 14.10 -8.37 19.79
CA SER A 227 14.88 -7.15 19.94
C SER A 227 13.97 -5.98 20.30
N SER A 228 14.40 -5.14 21.22
CA SER A 228 13.67 -3.92 21.62
C SER A 228 14.00 -2.70 20.76
N SER A 229 14.95 -2.84 19.83
CA SER A 229 15.45 -1.73 19.02
C SER A 229 14.82 -1.73 17.63
N LEU A 230 14.06 -0.67 17.32
CA LEU A 230 13.68 -0.30 15.96
C LEU A 230 14.91 0.28 15.24
N MET A 231 15.96 -0.52 15.06
CA MET A 231 17.13 -0.08 14.32
C MET A 231 16.79 -0.07 12.83
N VAL A 232 16.43 1.11 12.34
CA VAL A 232 16.32 1.43 10.91
C VAL A 232 17.70 1.43 10.23
N GLN A 233 18.77 1.36 11.02
CA GLN A 233 20.15 1.40 10.54
C GLN A 233 20.97 0.33 11.26
N GLU A 234 21.64 -0.54 10.52
CA GLU A 234 22.66 -1.43 11.06
C GLU A 234 23.78 -0.57 11.67
N PHE A 235 23.88 -0.60 13.00
CA PHE A 235 25.01 -0.06 13.76
C PHE A 235 25.90 -1.25 14.11
N ASP A 236 27.18 -1.17 13.78
CA ASP A 236 28.14 -2.20 14.17
C ASP A 236 28.33 -2.14 15.70
N TRP A 237 27.75 -3.11 16.38
CA TRP A 237 27.80 -3.23 17.83
C TRP A 237 29.14 -3.81 18.33
N GLU A 238 30.12 -4.02 17.45
CA GLU A 238 31.46 -4.55 17.77
C GLU A 238 31.42 -5.86 18.59
N GLY A 239 30.39 -6.68 18.34
CA GLY A 239 30.16 -7.96 19.02
C GLY A 239 29.32 -7.89 20.29
N ASP A 240 28.72 -6.73 20.62
CA ASP A 240 27.73 -6.65 21.70
C ASP A 240 26.44 -7.40 21.33
N LEU A 241 25.84 -8.08 22.30
CA LEU A 241 24.70 -8.98 22.09
C LEU A 241 23.47 -8.46 22.86
N PRO A 242 22.26 -8.52 22.27
CA PRO A 242 21.05 -8.16 22.97
C PRO A 242 20.87 -8.98 24.26
N LEU A 243 20.55 -8.31 25.37
CA LEU A 243 20.42 -8.93 26.69
C LEU A 243 19.29 -9.99 26.80
N SER A 244 18.49 -10.19 25.73
CA SER A 244 17.41 -11.19 25.64
C SER A 244 16.36 -11.12 26.77
N PHE A 245 16.13 -9.94 27.34
CA PHE A 245 15.03 -9.71 28.27
C PHE A 245 13.72 -9.46 27.52
N ALA A 246 12.63 -10.08 27.98
CA ALA A 246 11.31 -9.78 27.44
C ALA A 246 10.95 -8.32 27.72
N GLN A 247 10.29 -7.63 26.78
CA GLN A 247 10.04 -6.19 26.87
C GLN A 247 9.30 -5.75 28.13
N ARG A 248 8.42 -6.61 28.67
CA ARG A 248 7.70 -6.39 29.93
C ARG A 248 8.61 -6.31 31.17
N ASP A 249 9.82 -6.87 31.07
CA ASP A 249 10.81 -6.93 32.15
C ASP A 249 11.87 -5.82 32.01
N LEU A 250 11.81 -5.01 30.94
CA LEU A 250 12.70 -3.88 30.71
C LEU A 250 12.22 -2.62 31.45
N VAL A 251 13.13 -1.98 32.17
CA VAL A 251 12.96 -0.60 32.65
C VAL A 251 13.94 0.27 31.86
N ILE A 252 13.44 1.02 30.89
CA ILE A 252 14.24 1.86 30.01
C ILE A 252 14.29 3.28 30.59
N TYR A 253 15.49 3.77 30.87
CA TYR A 253 15.73 5.17 31.23
C TYR A 253 16.16 5.94 29.99
N GLU A 254 15.25 6.74 29.44
CA GLU A 254 15.54 7.61 28.30
C GLU A 254 15.98 9.00 28.78
N MET A 255 17.12 9.45 28.26
CA MET A 255 17.64 10.79 28.50
C MET A 255 17.67 11.56 27.19
N HIS A 256 16.96 12.67 27.13
CA HIS A 256 17.05 13.58 25.99
C HIS A 256 18.41 14.30 26.03
N VAL A 257 19.35 13.89 25.17
CA VAL A 257 20.72 14.42 25.07
C VAL A 257 20.73 15.95 25.08
N CYS A 258 19.89 16.55 24.23
CA CYS A 258 19.79 17.99 24.13
C CYS A 258 19.22 18.63 25.40
N GLY A 259 18.25 18.01 26.07
CA GLY A 259 17.61 18.57 27.25
C GLY A 259 18.52 18.53 28.48
N PHE A 260 19.31 17.46 28.61
CA PHE A 260 20.24 17.26 29.72
C PHE A 260 21.45 18.20 29.69
N THR A 261 21.94 18.53 28.49
CA THR A 261 23.21 19.26 28.34
C THR A 261 23.05 20.73 27.95
N ARG A 262 21.90 21.15 27.40
CA ARG A 262 21.75 22.49 26.80
C ARG A 262 21.62 23.65 27.78
N HIS A 263 21.12 23.41 28.99
CA HIS A 263 20.92 24.47 29.97
C HIS A 263 22.25 24.87 30.62
N GLU A 264 22.48 26.14 30.95
CA GLU A 264 23.74 26.63 31.53
C GLU A 264 24.13 25.92 32.84
N SER A 265 23.14 25.43 33.60
CA SER A 265 23.37 24.64 34.81
C SER A 265 24.04 23.29 34.55
N SER A 266 24.04 22.79 33.31
CA SER A 266 24.73 21.56 32.92
C SER A 266 26.24 21.70 33.11
N LYS A 267 26.77 22.91 32.93
CA LYS A 267 28.21 23.24 32.96
C LYS A 267 29.04 22.41 31.97
N THR A 268 28.48 22.11 30.80
CA THR A 268 29.17 21.38 29.72
C THR A 268 29.78 22.36 28.72
N GLU A 269 30.92 22.01 28.13
CA GLU A 269 31.53 22.87 27.09
C GLU A 269 30.79 22.77 25.75
N SER A 270 30.07 21.65 25.52
CA SER A 270 29.35 21.36 24.27
C SER A 270 27.84 21.15 24.50
N PRO A 271 27.06 22.21 24.83
CA PRO A 271 25.65 22.12 25.17
C PRO A 271 24.81 21.58 24.01
N GLY A 272 23.88 20.67 24.31
CA GLY A 272 22.93 20.12 23.34
C GLY A 272 23.45 18.92 22.54
N THR A 273 24.65 18.43 22.84
CA THR A 273 25.37 17.43 22.02
C THR A 273 25.75 16.18 22.81
N TYR A 274 26.13 15.11 22.12
CA TYR A 274 26.69 13.91 22.75
C TYR A 274 28.01 14.18 23.48
N LEU A 275 28.85 15.10 22.99
CA LEU A 275 30.06 15.53 23.69
C LEU A 275 29.74 16.16 25.04
N GLY A 276 28.67 16.97 25.12
CA GLY A 276 28.19 17.49 26.40
C GLY A 276 27.75 16.40 27.38
N VAL A 277 27.31 15.23 26.90
CA VAL A 277 27.00 14.08 27.78
C VAL A 277 28.29 13.42 28.27
N VAL A 278 29.32 13.33 27.42
CA VAL A 278 30.65 12.83 27.78
C VAL A 278 31.25 13.68 28.92
N ASP A 279 31.11 15.00 28.85
CA ASP A 279 31.52 15.94 29.90
C ASP A 279 30.82 15.67 31.26
N LYS A 280 29.67 14.99 31.24
CA LYS A 280 28.83 14.68 32.41
C LYS A 280 28.91 13.24 32.86
N LEU A 281 29.82 12.42 32.31
CA LEU A 281 29.93 11.01 32.70
C LEU A 281 30.11 10.81 34.21
N ASP A 282 30.86 11.69 34.88
CA ASP A 282 31.05 11.59 36.33
C ASP A 282 29.78 11.90 37.14
N HIS A 283 28.86 12.68 36.58
CA HIS A 283 27.54 12.93 37.18
C HIS A 283 26.57 11.75 36.98
N LEU A 284 26.79 10.91 35.95
CA LEU A 284 25.93 9.77 35.63
C LEU A 284 26.40 8.46 36.29
N LYS A 285 27.63 8.42 36.84
CA LYS A 285 28.19 7.25 37.54
C LYS A 285 27.73 7.08 38.99
N SER A 286 26.99 8.05 39.53
CA SER A 286 26.49 8.07 40.93
C SER A 286 25.08 7.53 41.04
#